data_AF-A0A850M9Y6-F1
#
_entry.id   AF-A0A850M9Y6-F1
#
_cell.length_a   1.000
_cell.length_b   1.000
_cell.length_c   1.000
_cell.angle_alpha   90.00
_cell.angle_beta   90.00
_cell.angle_gamma   90.00
#
_symmetry.space_group_name_H-M   'P 1'
#
loop_
_entity.id
_entity.type
_entity.pdbx_description
1 polymer ?
#
loop_
_entity_poly.entity_id
_entity_poly.type
_entity_poly.pdbx_seq_one_letter_code
_entity_poly.pdbx_strand_id
1 'polypeptide(L)'
;MSKKNAKKEATEKKAEKKEAPKEETKKPEAGKPAKKPSVTIVEDKSKLKGAEPSKLKMPPKEEKKPEEAKPPKKVLEAEEEPDKMYLDTLPVGTVDGIGPKITDKLDNVGIKSLDHLVRANPAAIQKLTKIPLHRLMEYQKKAEKILEIEVDPDVIDMLAAKNYTIEKAIEEDPKVLMEITKREKDEVMDFMKEIIPITMFLDAATCRTTSIGILHRWKKKREKVKREVGKTLDTLSVEAIDGVGTKITSKLGDVGIVTIANLARAYPATLEKDLKMPIHKIMEYRKKAQMILRLELDGKLIDTLADRDYSIEAAIEEKPETIMRMSGRDKDRVLEFLDNIIQITMFLDAAVCRENSVSILHKSEKGAWKPELELDEMRYLGKEQILAKIYSSELDYTILRLLRERARNKTEITRILEDRMMQTTLREVNDAIDLLVQTEVVQLEWFEGNFDVHLFLISDFGLFRLPPWKIMKEAEKNLPSPVVAEKYLEAVQEFFANYTPGREDNLFVAKQLQDPDIFVTLTLLRERTYPLKKFPKGMGDGVDMQSIIRKMVEAGIVKIIQDETKEEWVLLLTDIRAPQFYPEYMIENIRKDATEKKIKPELAVKHLDLLEMHYDTFFEIYSTFFKFD
;
A
#
# COMPACT_ATOMS: atom_id res chain seq x y z
N MET A 1 -9.11 17.72 77.96
CA MET A 1 -10.57 17.44 77.91
C MET A 1 -10.81 16.76 76.55
N SER A 2 -11.40 15.59 76.34
CA SER A 2 -12.10 14.62 77.17
C SER A 2 -11.77 13.21 76.64
N LYS A 3 -12.14 12.21 77.45
CA LYS A 3 -11.81 10.79 77.42
C LYS A 3 -12.57 9.97 76.37
N LYS A 4 -12.00 8.78 76.08
CA LYS A 4 -12.66 7.45 75.94
C LYS A 4 -13.50 7.14 74.68
N ASN A 5 -13.16 6.06 73.96
CA ASN A 5 -13.67 4.71 74.28
C ASN A 5 -13.02 3.61 73.43
N ALA A 6 -12.96 2.42 74.01
CA ALA A 6 -12.32 1.21 73.52
C ALA A 6 -13.34 0.05 73.47
N LYS A 7 -12.95 -1.02 72.77
CA LYS A 7 -13.35 -2.45 72.91
C LYS A 7 -14.72 -2.93 72.39
N LYS A 8 -14.68 -3.97 71.55
CA LYS A 8 -15.13 -5.38 71.82
C LYS A 8 -14.84 -6.28 70.59
N GLU A 9 -13.96 -7.30 70.71
CA GLU A 9 -14.21 -8.75 70.97
C GLU A 9 -14.79 -9.50 69.74
N ALA A 10 -14.07 -10.44 69.08
CA ALA A 10 -13.84 -11.87 69.44
C ALA A 10 -15.17 -12.64 69.60
N THR A 11 -15.50 -13.82 69.05
CA THR A 11 -14.78 -15.05 68.66
C THR A 11 -15.84 -16.08 68.21
N GLU A 12 -15.58 -16.99 67.26
CA GLU A 12 -16.12 -18.39 67.15
C GLU A 12 -15.60 -19.00 65.83
N LYS A 13 -14.71 -20.00 65.70
CA LYS A 13 -14.52 -21.40 66.18
C LYS A 13 -15.50 -22.45 65.62
N LYS A 14 -14.90 -23.37 64.83
CA LYS A 14 -15.20 -24.83 64.64
C LYS A 14 -16.46 -25.14 63.82
N ALA A 15 -16.60 -26.24 63.08
CA ALA A 15 -15.84 -27.43 62.63
C ALA A 15 -16.73 -28.07 61.53
N GLU A 16 -16.22 -28.79 60.54
CA GLU A 16 -16.55 -30.21 60.22
C GLU A 16 -16.05 -30.45 58.78
N LYS A 17 -15.15 -31.39 58.45
CA LYS A 17 -15.15 -32.86 58.56
C LYS A 17 -15.94 -33.53 57.42
N LYS A 18 -15.16 -34.14 56.51
CA LYS A 18 -15.38 -35.36 55.70
C LYS A 18 -16.72 -35.53 54.98
N GLU A 19 -16.64 -35.79 53.67
CA GLU A 19 -16.92 -37.12 53.11
C GLU A 19 -16.52 -37.21 51.63
N ALA A 20 -15.93 -38.35 51.27
CA ALA A 20 -15.74 -38.81 49.91
C ALA A 20 -16.67 -40.00 49.69
N PRO A 21 -17.08 -40.29 48.45
CA PRO A 21 -17.44 -41.65 48.08
C PRO A 21 -16.52 -42.21 46.97
N LYS A 22 -16.02 -43.42 47.26
CA LYS A 22 -15.80 -44.51 46.28
C LYS A 22 -17.17 -44.84 45.64
N GLU A 23 -17.38 -45.54 44.53
CA GLU A 23 -16.72 -46.65 43.84
C GLU A 23 -17.63 -46.90 42.61
N GLU A 24 -17.15 -47.54 41.55
CA GLU A 24 -17.81 -48.67 40.86
C GLU A 24 -17.41 -48.78 39.38
N THR A 25 -16.54 -49.76 39.16
CA THR A 25 -16.31 -50.49 37.92
C THR A 25 -17.57 -51.18 37.40
N LYS A 26 -17.87 -51.06 36.10
CA LYS A 26 -18.61 -52.08 35.33
C LYS A 26 -18.07 -52.23 33.90
N LYS A 27 -17.56 -53.44 33.60
CA LYS A 27 -17.52 -54.05 32.25
C LYS A 27 -18.95 -54.43 31.81
N PRO A 28 -19.24 -54.47 30.50
CA PRO A 28 -19.43 -55.78 29.82
C PRO A 28 -18.81 -55.78 28.40
N GLU A 29 -18.09 -56.83 27.99
CA GLU A 29 -18.52 -58.05 27.28
C GLU A 29 -18.54 -57.96 25.74
N ALA A 30 -18.11 -59.08 25.16
CA ALA A 30 -17.83 -59.29 23.77
C ALA A 30 -19.06 -59.72 22.97
N GLY A 31 -19.14 -59.28 21.71
CA GLY A 31 -20.07 -59.80 20.71
C GLY A 31 -19.45 -59.80 19.30
N LYS A 32 -19.15 -60.99 18.79
CA LYS A 32 -19.06 -61.36 17.36
C LYS A 32 -20.36 -62.13 17.01
N PRO A 33 -20.66 -62.55 15.76
CA PRO A 33 -20.33 -62.07 14.41
C PRO A 33 -21.56 -62.05 13.43
N ALA A 34 -21.47 -61.38 12.26
CA ALA A 34 -22.21 -61.77 11.03
C ALA A 34 -21.63 -60.99 9.82
N LYS A 35 -20.96 -61.64 8.86
CA LYS A 35 -21.44 -62.21 7.56
C LYS A 35 -21.85 -61.17 6.49
N LYS A 36 -21.12 -61.25 5.36
CA LYS A 36 -21.25 -60.55 4.06
C LYS A 36 -22.62 -60.80 3.38
N PRO A 37 -23.01 -59.95 2.39
CA PRO A 37 -22.70 -60.23 0.97
C PRO A 37 -22.24 -58.95 0.22
N SER A 38 -21.15 -58.92 -0.56
CA SER A 38 -21.00 -59.32 -1.97
C SER A 38 -22.15 -58.91 -2.90
N VAL A 39 -21.98 -57.79 -3.63
CA VAL A 39 -22.60 -57.58 -4.95
C VAL A 39 -21.57 -56.93 -5.87
N THR A 40 -21.47 -57.51 -7.06
CA THR A 40 -20.59 -57.18 -8.19
C THR A 40 -21.44 -56.50 -9.28
N ILE A 41 -20.77 -56.10 -10.38
CA ILE A 41 -21.31 -55.74 -11.72
C ILE A 41 -21.89 -54.30 -11.75
N VAL A 42 -21.63 -53.40 -12.71
CA VAL A 42 -21.37 -53.49 -14.16
C VAL A 42 -20.58 -52.26 -14.65
N GLU A 43 -19.58 -52.49 -15.50
CA GLU A 43 -18.99 -51.48 -16.40
C GLU A 43 -20.00 -51.08 -17.47
N ASP A 44 -20.17 -49.79 -17.78
CA ASP A 44 -20.66 -49.43 -19.10
C ASP A 44 -19.92 -48.23 -19.71
N LYS A 45 -19.47 -48.46 -20.95
CA LYS A 45 -18.68 -47.59 -21.81
C LYS A 45 -19.55 -47.18 -22.98
N SER A 46 -19.84 -45.90 -23.16
CA SER A 46 -20.18 -45.32 -24.47
C SER A 46 -19.77 -43.85 -24.47
N LYS A 47 -18.72 -43.45 -25.20
CA LYS A 47 -18.68 -43.10 -26.64
C LYS A 47 -19.83 -42.19 -27.07
N LEU A 48 -19.53 -40.93 -27.35
CA LEU A 48 -20.05 -40.20 -28.51
C LEU A 48 -19.06 -39.12 -28.95
N LYS A 49 -18.76 -39.15 -30.25
CA LYS A 49 -17.87 -38.25 -30.99
C LYS A 49 -18.64 -37.02 -31.48
N GLY A 50 -17.98 -35.87 -31.44
CA GLY A 50 -17.75 -34.96 -32.58
C GLY A 50 -18.92 -34.22 -33.21
N ALA A 51 -18.83 -32.89 -33.23
CA ALA A 51 -19.13 -32.06 -34.40
C ALA A 51 -18.47 -30.67 -34.24
N GLU A 52 -17.66 -30.31 -35.23
CA GLU A 52 -16.99 -29.02 -35.43
C GLU A 52 -17.84 -28.07 -36.33
N PRO A 53 -17.45 -26.79 -36.51
CA PRO A 53 -18.38 -25.67 -36.59
C PRO A 53 -18.81 -25.26 -38.01
N SER A 54 -20.02 -24.72 -38.10
CA SER A 54 -20.58 -24.09 -39.29
C SER A 54 -20.07 -22.66 -39.48
N LYS A 55 -19.35 -22.45 -40.61
CA LYS A 55 -19.03 -21.15 -41.20
C LYS A 55 -20.30 -20.54 -41.83
N LEU A 56 -20.59 -19.28 -41.52
CA LEU A 56 -21.52 -18.44 -42.26
C LEU A 56 -20.76 -17.29 -42.92
N LYS A 57 -21.06 -17.07 -44.20
CA LYS A 57 -20.39 -16.17 -45.13
C LYS A 57 -21.46 -15.33 -45.84
N MET A 58 -21.10 -14.10 -46.19
CA MET A 58 -21.71 -13.14 -47.13
C MET A 58 -22.85 -12.25 -46.58
N PRO A 59 -23.18 -11.08 -47.20
CA PRO A 59 -22.60 -10.42 -48.40
C PRO A 59 -22.21 -8.92 -48.20
N PRO A 60 -21.64 -8.25 -49.23
CA PRO A 60 -21.16 -6.87 -49.16
C PRO A 60 -22.29 -5.85 -49.40
N LYS A 61 -22.12 -4.62 -48.91
CA LYS A 61 -22.98 -3.49 -49.29
C LYS A 61 -22.19 -2.24 -49.68
N GLU A 62 -22.71 -1.68 -50.76
CA GLU A 62 -22.29 -0.60 -51.64
C GLU A 62 -21.95 0.75 -51.00
N GLU A 63 -21.10 1.47 -51.74
CA GLU A 63 -20.77 2.89 -51.66
C GLU A 63 -21.99 3.81 -51.82
N LYS A 64 -22.01 4.92 -51.06
CA LYS A 64 -22.53 6.23 -51.53
C LYS A 64 -21.79 7.39 -50.86
N LYS A 65 -21.20 8.27 -51.69
CA LYS A 65 -20.86 9.67 -51.38
C LYS A 65 -22.14 10.50 -51.17
N PRO A 66 -22.10 11.54 -50.33
CA PRO A 66 -22.10 12.93 -50.83
C PRO A 66 -21.16 13.84 -50.00
N GLU A 67 -20.35 14.69 -50.64
CA GLU A 67 -20.62 16.06 -51.10
C GLU A 67 -20.33 17.12 -50.01
N GLU A 68 -19.54 18.12 -50.43
CA GLU A 68 -18.85 19.13 -49.63
C GLU A 68 -19.77 20.17 -48.99
N ALA A 69 -19.40 20.64 -47.79
CA ALA A 69 -19.67 22.01 -47.36
C ALA A 69 -18.53 22.52 -46.46
N LYS A 70 -17.79 23.52 -46.93
CA LYS A 70 -16.81 24.28 -46.14
C LYS A 70 -17.51 25.31 -45.24
N PRO A 71 -17.01 25.55 -44.03
CA PRO A 71 -17.08 26.88 -43.41
C PRO A 71 -15.68 27.51 -43.30
N PRO A 72 -15.56 28.85 -43.40
CA PRO A 72 -14.29 29.55 -43.35
C PRO A 72 -14.01 30.10 -41.94
N LYS A 73 -12.75 30.07 -41.48
CA LYS A 73 -11.94 31.27 -41.15
C LYS A 73 -10.79 30.98 -40.17
N LYS A 74 -9.66 31.60 -40.52
CA LYS A 74 -8.60 32.18 -39.68
C LYS A 74 -7.85 31.22 -38.76
N VAL A 75 -6.76 30.68 -39.29
CA VAL A 75 -5.61 30.23 -38.50
C VAL A 75 -4.58 31.37 -38.49
N LEU A 76 -4.17 31.76 -37.29
CA LEU A 76 -3.01 32.60 -37.04
C LEU A 76 -1.76 31.77 -37.40
N GLU A 77 -0.93 32.29 -38.30
CA GLU A 77 0.39 31.73 -38.58
C GLU A 77 1.25 31.88 -37.31
N ALA A 78 1.40 30.79 -36.57
CA ALA A 78 2.51 30.61 -35.66
C ALA A 78 3.72 30.22 -36.52
N GLU A 79 4.83 30.93 -36.37
CA GLU A 79 6.11 30.54 -36.95
C GLU A 79 6.48 29.15 -36.40
N GLU A 80 6.30 28.10 -37.20
CA GLU A 80 6.82 26.77 -36.88
C GLU A 80 8.35 26.87 -36.85
N GLU A 81 8.93 26.79 -35.65
CA GLU A 81 10.38 26.63 -35.52
C GLU A 81 10.80 25.38 -36.30
N PRO A 82 11.83 25.45 -37.17
CA PRO A 82 12.23 24.33 -38.01
C PRO A 82 12.55 23.09 -37.16
N ASP A 83 12.01 21.93 -37.57
CA ASP A 83 12.15 20.60 -36.94
C ASP A 83 13.51 20.44 -36.22
N LYS A 84 13.51 20.59 -34.90
CA LYS A 84 14.73 20.52 -34.09
C LYS A 84 15.14 19.06 -33.96
N MET A 85 16.13 18.63 -34.74
CA MET A 85 16.73 17.29 -34.64
C MET A 85 17.64 17.18 -33.40
N TYR A 86 17.47 16.11 -32.61
CA TYR A 86 18.22 15.76 -31.39
C TYR A 86 18.98 14.44 -31.55
N LEU A 87 20.02 14.20 -30.73
CA LEU A 87 20.81 12.96 -30.74
C LEU A 87 19.94 11.69 -30.60
N ASP A 88 18.99 11.69 -29.67
CA ASP A 88 18.06 10.58 -29.42
C ASP A 88 17.08 10.32 -30.58
N THR A 89 16.81 11.35 -31.38
CA THR A 89 15.98 11.28 -32.59
C THR A 89 16.75 10.96 -33.87
N LEU A 90 18.08 10.86 -33.81
CA LEU A 90 18.87 10.50 -35.00
C LEU A 90 18.40 9.15 -35.55
N PRO A 91 18.19 9.03 -36.87
CA PRO A 91 17.80 7.77 -37.49
C PRO A 91 18.78 6.66 -37.15
N VAL A 92 18.31 5.43 -36.94
CA VAL A 92 19.23 4.29 -36.65
C VAL A 92 20.26 4.05 -37.76
N GLY A 93 19.95 4.43 -38.99
CA GLY A 93 20.89 4.36 -40.11
C GLY A 93 22.13 5.26 -39.97
N THR A 94 22.14 6.14 -38.96
CA THR A 94 23.30 6.99 -38.64
C THR A 94 24.40 6.26 -37.87
N VAL A 95 24.12 5.08 -37.31
CA VAL A 95 25.11 4.28 -36.57
C VAL A 95 26.02 3.54 -37.55
N ASP A 96 27.33 3.63 -37.33
CA ASP A 96 28.32 2.91 -38.13
C ASP A 96 28.03 1.40 -38.15
N GLY A 97 27.96 0.84 -39.36
CA GLY A 97 27.61 -0.55 -39.63
C GLY A 97 26.11 -0.82 -39.83
N ILE A 98 25.22 0.17 -39.66
CA ILE A 98 23.79 0.07 -40.01
C ILE A 98 23.57 0.65 -41.41
N GLY A 99 23.80 -0.17 -42.44
CA GLY A 99 23.49 0.21 -43.83
C GLY A 99 21.98 0.22 -44.13
N PRO A 100 21.54 0.72 -45.31
CA PRO A 100 20.13 0.89 -45.65
C PRO A 100 19.27 -0.37 -45.47
N LYS A 101 19.79 -1.55 -45.84
CA LYS A 101 19.09 -2.83 -45.66
C LYS A 101 18.81 -3.18 -44.20
N ILE A 102 19.65 -2.74 -43.27
CA ILE A 102 19.48 -2.97 -41.83
C ILE A 102 18.53 -1.91 -41.27
N THR A 103 18.66 -0.66 -41.71
CA THR A 103 17.73 0.43 -41.39
C THR A 103 16.29 0.04 -41.74
N ASP A 104 16.04 -0.44 -42.97
CA ASP A 104 14.70 -0.87 -43.40
C ASP A 104 14.13 -1.98 -42.50
N LYS A 105 14.98 -2.93 -42.08
CA LYS A 105 14.58 -4.01 -41.18
C LYS A 105 14.22 -3.51 -39.79
N LEU A 106 14.99 -2.57 -39.25
CA LEU A 106 14.74 -1.95 -37.94
C LEU A 106 13.48 -1.07 -37.99
N ASP A 107 13.29 -0.31 -39.07
CA ASP A 107 12.12 0.53 -39.28
C ASP A 107 10.83 -0.30 -39.35
N ASN A 108 10.86 -1.44 -40.06
CA ASN A 108 9.74 -2.38 -40.13
C ASN A 108 9.31 -2.95 -38.77
N VAL A 109 10.15 -2.86 -37.73
CA VAL A 109 9.82 -3.25 -36.35
C VAL A 109 9.63 -2.05 -35.42
N GLY A 110 9.52 -0.84 -35.97
CA GLY A 110 9.27 0.40 -35.24
C GLY A 110 10.52 1.06 -34.64
N ILE A 111 11.71 0.56 -34.95
CA ILE A 111 12.97 1.10 -34.42
C ILE A 111 13.52 2.11 -35.44
N LYS A 112 13.16 3.36 -35.22
CA LYS A 112 13.47 4.48 -36.12
C LYS A 112 14.64 5.32 -35.66
N SER A 113 14.84 5.45 -34.34
CA SER A 113 15.83 6.35 -33.75
C SER A 113 16.84 5.65 -32.83
N LEU A 114 17.91 6.36 -32.44
CA LEU A 114 18.90 5.84 -31.48
C LEU A 114 18.26 5.47 -30.13
N ASP A 115 17.34 6.27 -29.61
CA ASP A 115 16.65 5.94 -28.34
C ASP A 115 15.80 4.68 -28.45
N HIS A 116 15.09 4.49 -29.57
CA HIS A 116 14.36 3.24 -29.82
C HIS A 116 15.32 2.05 -29.84
N LEU A 117 16.50 2.20 -30.44
CA LEU A 117 17.49 1.13 -30.56
C LEU A 117 18.06 0.75 -29.20
N VAL A 118 18.40 1.72 -28.35
CA VAL A 118 18.95 1.48 -27.00
C VAL A 118 17.93 0.82 -26.08
N ARG A 119 16.67 1.26 -26.09
CA ARG A 119 15.61 0.70 -25.21
C ARG A 119 15.10 -0.67 -25.66
N ALA A 120 15.30 -1.05 -26.91
CA ALA A 120 14.72 -2.26 -27.46
C ALA A 120 15.41 -3.54 -26.95
N ASN A 121 14.65 -4.63 -26.82
CA ASN A 121 15.21 -5.92 -26.45
C ASN A 121 15.89 -6.59 -27.67
N PRO A 122 17.22 -6.84 -27.65
CA PRO A 122 17.94 -7.35 -28.81
C PRO A 122 17.51 -8.77 -29.21
N ALA A 123 17.08 -9.60 -28.26
CA ALA A 123 16.57 -10.95 -28.55
C ALA A 123 15.20 -10.90 -29.25
N ALA A 124 14.37 -9.91 -28.91
CA ALA A 124 13.09 -9.69 -29.59
C ALA A 124 13.31 -9.20 -31.03
N ILE A 125 14.20 -8.22 -31.22
CA ILE A 125 14.54 -7.69 -32.55
C ILE A 125 15.12 -8.77 -33.45
N GLN A 126 16.01 -9.63 -32.93
CA GLN A 126 16.62 -10.72 -33.69
C GLN A 126 15.56 -11.63 -34.31
N LYS A 127 14.52 -12.01 -33.54
CA LYS A 127 13.45 -12.89 -34.02
C LYS A 127 12.66 -12.27 -35.18
N LEU A 128 12.44 -10.95 -35.15
CA LEU A 128 11.64 -10.24 -36.15
C LEU A 128 12.44 -9.86 -37.40
N THR A 129 13.68 -9.43 -37.24
CA THR A 129 14.51 -8.84 -38.32
C THR A 129 15.50 -9.84 -38.94
N LYS A 130 15.74 -10.96 -38.26
CA LYS A 130 16.80 -11.93 -38.57
C LYS A 130 18.21 -11.33 -38.57
N ILE A 131 18.43 -10.20 -37.90
CA ILE A 131 19.77 -9.63 -37.69
C ILE A 131 20.47 -10.45 -36.59
N PRO A 132 21.74 -10.88 -36.75
CA PRO A 132 22.45 -11.63 -35.71
C PRO A 132 22.49 -10.88 -34.37
N LEU A 133 22.25 -11.59 -33.26
CA LEU A 133 22.18 -10.99 -31.93
C LEU A 133 23.41 -10.14 -31.57
N HIS A 134 24.61 -10.66 -31.85
CA HIS A 134 25.85 -9.95 -31.55
C HIS A 134 25.98 -8.62 -32.31
N ARG A 135 25.42 -8.51 -33.53
CA ARG A 135 25.38 -7.25 -34.28
C ARG A 135 24.41 -6.27 -33.66
N LEU A 136 23.23 -6.73 -33.24
CA LEU A 136 22.26 -5.88 -32.54
C LEU A 136 22.84 -5.33 -31.24
N MET A 137 23.53 -6.16 -30.46
CA MET A 137 24.22 -5.72 -29.25
C MET A 137 25.37 -4.74 -29.56
N GLU A 138 26.12 -4.96 -30.64
CA GLU A 138 27.15 -4.03 -31.11
C GLU A 138 26.52 -2.66 -31.45
N TYR A 139 25.44 -2.65 -32.23
CA TYR A 139 24.72 -1.43 -32.60
C TYR A 139 24.13 -0.70 -31.40
N GLN A 140 23.53 -1.43 -30.45
CA GLN A 140 23.03 -0.86 -29.20
C GLN A 140 24.15 -0.21 -28.41
N LYS A 141 25.29 -0.89 -28.25
CA LYS A 141 26.44 -0.33 -27.55
C LYS A 141 27.01 0.91 -28.24
N LYS A 142 27.03 0.96 -29.58
CA LYS A 142 27.42 2.18 -30.32
C LYS A 142 26.41 3.31 -30.09
N ALA A 143 25.11 3.02 -30.14
CA ALA A 143 24.06 4.00 -29.88
C ALA A 143 24.10 4.52 -28.43
N GLU A 144 24.30 3.65 -27.44
CA GLU A 144 24.53 4.01 -26.04
C GLU A 144 25.73 4.95 -25.91
N LYS A 145 26.85 4.62 -26.55
CA LYS A 145 28.04 5.48 -26.51
C LYS A 145 27.80 6.85 -27.15
N ILE A 146 27.07 6.91 -28.28
CA ILE A 146 26.66 8.18 -28.89
C ILE A 146 25.79 9.01 -27.92
N LEU A 147 24.84 8.35 -27.24
CA LEU A 147 23.97 8.94 -26.23
C LEU A 147 24.64 9.11 -24.86
N GLU A 148 25.92 8.81 -24.68
CA GLU A 148 26.63 9.05 -23.42
C GLU A 148 27.55 10.27 -23.49
N ILE A 149 27.78 10.81 -24.68
CA ILE A 149 28.79 11.82 -24.93
C ILE A 149 28.35 13.16 -24.32
N GLU A 150 29.13 13.61 -23.33
CA GLU A 150 28.89 14.85 -22.63
C GLU A 150 29.84 15.91 -23.18
N VAL A 151 29.29 16.87 -23.93
CA VAL A 151 30.07 17.96 -24.53
C VAL A 151 29.72 19.29 -23.87
N ASP A 152 30.67 20.23 -23.87
CA ASP A 152 30.43 21.59 -23.39
C ASP A 152 29.40 22.29 -24.29
N PRO A 153 28.21 22.66 -23.78
CA PRO A 153 27.15 23.29 -24.55
C PRO A 153 27.59 24.60 -25.20
N ASP A 154 28.45 25.39 -24.53
CA ASP A 154 28.88 26.70 -25.00
C ASP A 154 29.79 26.55 -26.22
N VAL A 155 30.68 25.55 -26.18
CA VAL A 155 31.56 25.22 -27.32
C VAL A 155 30.75 24.76 -28.52
N ILE A 156 29.73 23.91 -28.29
CA ILE A 156 28.84 23.45 -29.36
C ILE A 156 28.08 24.61 -29.99
N ASP A 157 27.50 25.52 -29.20
CA ASP A 157 26.74 26.66 -29.71
C ASP A 157 27.63 27.61 -30.53
N MET A 158 28.86 27.86 -30.09
CA MET A 158 29.83 28.66 -30.83
C MET A 158 30.22 28.02 -32.17
N LEU A 159 30.44 26.71 -32.20
CA LEU A 159 30.75 25.98 -33.44
C LEU A 159 29.54 25.86 -34.36
N ALA A 160 28.34 25.63 -33.81
CA ALA A 160 27.09 25.57 -34.55
C ALA A 160 26.76 26.92 -35.20
N ALA A 161 26.99 28.04 -34.51
CA ALA A 161 26.84 29.39 -35.07
C ALA A 161 27.78 29.67 -36.26
N LYS A 162 28.88 28.92 -36.36
CA LYS A 162 29.83 28.94 -37.49
C LYS A 162 29.54 27.84 -38.52
N ASN A 163 28.39 27.17 -38.43
CA ASN A 163 27.95 26.07 -39.29
C ASN A 163 28.94 24.90 -39.33
N TYR A 164 29.59 24.58 -38.20
CA TYR A 164 30.43 23.38 -38.11
C TYR A 164 29.58 22.11 -38.14
N THR A 165 30.08 21.13 -38.88
CA THR A 165 29.63 19.74 -38.81
C THR A 165 30.47 18.99 -37.79
N ILE A 166 30.03 17.79 -37.40
CA ILE A 166 30.78 16.95 -36.45
C ILE A 166 32.19 16.64 -37.00
N GLU A 167 32.29 16.23 -38.27
CA GLU A 167 33.58 15.93 -38.90
C GLU A 167 34.47 17.18 -38.98
N LYS A 168 33.93 18.32 -39.43
CA LYS A 168 34.71 19.56 -39.54
C LYS A 168 35.27 19.99 -38.19
N ALA A 169 34.51 19.82 -37.10
CA ALA A 169 34.99 20.16 -35.75
C ALA A 169 36.11 19.24 -35.26
N ILE A 170 36.18 17.99 -35.75
CA ILE A 170 37.18 17.01 -35.38
C ILE A 170 38.48 17.18 -36.18
N GLU A 171 38.36 17.53 -37.46
CA GLU A 171 39.50 17.74 -38.35
C GLU A 171 40.15 19.14 -38.21
N GLU A 172 39.48 20.08 -37.53
CA GLU A 172 39.95 21.45 -37.37
C GLU A 172 41.21 21.52 -36.48
N ASP A 173 42.14 22.42 -36.83
CA ASP A 173 43.32 22.65 -36.01
C ASP A 173 42.90 23.20 -34.63
N PRO A 174 43.43 22.66 -33.50
CA PRO A 174 43.08 23.14 -32.17
C PRO A 174 43.22 24.66 -31.99
N LYS A 175 44.16 25.31 -32.70
CA LYS A 175 44.33 26.78 -32.64
C LYS A 175 43.12 27.52 -33.23
N VAL A 176 42.52 26.99 -34.29
CA VAL A 176 41.32 27.58 -34.91
C VAL A 176 40.12 27.38 -33.99
N LEU A 177 40.00 26.20 -33.36
CA LEU A 177 38.97 25.97 -32.34
C LEU A 177 39.14 26.89 -31.12
N MET A 178 40.37 27.15 -30.66
CA MET A 178 40.65 28.13 -29.60
C MET A 178 40.20 29.54 -30.01
N GLU A 179 40.46 29.96 -31.25
CA GLU A 179 40.03 31.27 -31.75
C GLU A 179 38.50 31.41 -31.81
N ILE A 180 37.80 30.35 -32.26
CA ILE A 180 36.33 30.34 -32.34
C ILE A 180 35.69 30.33 -30.96
N THR A 181 36.19 29.46 -30.06
CA THR A 181 35.57 29.20 -28.76
C THR A 181 36.05 30.14 -27.67
N LYS A 182 37.14 30.88 -27.90
CA LYS A 182 37.84 31.72 -26.92
C LYS A 182 38.23 30.96 -25.64
N ARG A 183 38.48 29.64 -25.76
CA ARG A 183 38.88 28.77 -24.65
C ARG A 183 40.39 28.51 -24.67
N GLU A 184 40.91 28.11 -23.51
CA GLU A 184 42.29 27.66 -23.36
C GLU A 184 42.53 26.35 -24.12
N LYS A 185 43.79 26.09 -24.48
CA LYS A 185 44.16 24.90 -25.26
C LYS A 185 43.71 23.61 -24.60
N ASP A 186 43.84 23.49 -23.29
CA ASP A 186 43.49 22.27 -22.55
C ASP A 186 41.98 21.99 -22.61
N GLU A 187 41.14 23.02 -22.51
CA GLU A 187 39.67 22.90 -22.63
C GLU A 187 39.26 22.47 -24.04
N VAL A 188 39.91 23.01 -25.08
CA VAL A 188 39.69 22.60 -26.47
C VAL A 188 40.12 21.15 -26.69
N MET A 189 41.26 20.74 -26.11
CA MET A 189 41.74 19.36 -26.22
C MET A 189 40.82 18.38 -25.48
N ASP A 190 40.24 18.77 -24.35
CA ASP A 190 39.26 17.95 -23.65
C ASP A 190 37.95 17.83 -24.43
N PHE A 191 37.45 18.93 -25.00
CA PHE A 191 36.34 18.89 -25.95
C PHE A 191 36.61 17.94 -27.14
N MET A 192 37.81 18.01 -27.73
CA MET A 192 38.20 17.12 -28.81
C MET A 192 38.23 15.65 -28.37
N LYS A 193 38.76 15.34 -27.19
CA LYS A 193 38.77 13.97 -26.65
C LYS A 193 37.36 13.41 -26.49
N GLU A 194 36.38 14.22 -26.10
CA GLU A 194 34.99 13.80 -25.93
C GLU A 194 34.26 13.59 -27.26
N ILE A 195 34.57 14.40 -28.28
CA ILE A 195 33.87 14.35 -29.58
C ILE A 195 34.51 13.36 -30.57
N ILE A 196 35.81 13.10 -30.50
CA ILE A 196 36.52 12.14 -31.37
C ILE A 196 35.84 10.75 -31.39
N PRO A 197 35.48 10.14 -30.23
CA PRO A 197 34.80 8.85 -30.21
C PRO A 197 33.50 8.81 -31.03
N ILE A 198 32.80 9.94 -31.22
CA ILE A 198 31.58 10.00 -32.06
C ILE A 198 31.86 9.45 -33.46
N THR A 199 33.01 9.77 -34.04
CA THR A 199 33.37 9.31 -35.40
C THR A 199 33.61 7.82 -35.50
N MET A 200 33.84 7.14 -34.37
CA MET A 200 33.94 5.68 -34.32
C MET A 200 32.57 5.00 -34.31
N PHE A 201 31.50 5.75 -34.00
CA PHE A 201 30.17 5.21 -33.76
C PHE A 201 29.13 5.69 -34.77
N LEU A 202 29.29 6.90 -35.33
CA LEU A 202 28.46 7.41 -36.42
C LEU A 202 29.06 7.08 -37.77
N ASP A 203 28.23 6.88 -38.77
CA ASP A 203 28.69 6.70 -40.14
C ASP A 203 29.29 8.02 -40.70
N ALA A 204 30.26 7.88 -41.60
CA ALA A 204 30.98 9.01 -42.16
C ALA A 204 30.11 10.02 -42.92
N ALA A 205 28.96 9.61 -43.50
CA ALA A 205 28.06 10.55 -44.16
C ALA A 205 27.29 11.39 -43.13
N THR A 206 26.88 10.78 -42.01
CA THR A 206 26.26 11.51 -40.90
C THR A 206 27.23 12.51 -40.30
N CYS A 207 28.47 12.13 -39.99
CA CYS A 207 29.48 13.06 -39.46
C CYS A 207 29.73 14.27 -40.37
N ARG A 208 29.69 14.05 -41.70
CA ARG A 208 29.88 15.08 -42.74
C ARG A 208 28.75 16.09 -42.86
N THR A 209 27.53 15.63 -42.71
CA THR A 209 26.32 16.41 -43.04
C THR A 209 25.61 16.96 -41.81
N THR A 210 25.83 16.36 -40.65
CA THR A 210 25.13 16.71 -39.42
C THR A 210 25.80 17.88 -38.73
N SER A 211 25.01 18.91 -38.43
CA SER A 211 25.45 20.05 -37.62
C SER A 211 25.88 19.59 -36.22
N ILE A 212 26.98 20.14 -35.73
CA ILE A 212 27.45 19.87 -34.37
C ILE A 212 26.43 20.28 -33.29
N GLY A 213 25.51 21.19 -33.61
CA GLY A 213 24.45 21.68 -32.70
C GLY A 213 23.50 20.58 -32.18
N ILE A 214 23.45 19.41 -32.83
CA ILE A 214 22.64 18.27 -32.35
C ILE A 214 23.13 17.76 -30.98
N LEU A 215 24.43 17.94 -30.68
CA LEU A 215 25.02 17.52 -29.40
C LEU A 215 24.55 18.39 -28.21
N HIS A 216 24.26 19.67 -28.44
CA HIS A 216 23.84 20.61 -27.39
C HIS A 216 22.47 20.28 -26.81
N ARG A 217 21.50 20.03 -27.71
CA ARG A 217 20.08 19.92 -27.33
C ARG A 217 19.75 18.72 -26.45
N TRP A 218 20.62 17.70 -26.44
CA TRP A 218 20.47 16.50 -25.63
C TRP A 218 20.86 16.72 -24.15
N LYS A 219 21.92 17.49 -23.87
CA LYS A 219 22.37 17.80 -22.49
C LYS A 219 21.30 18.53 -21.69
N LYS A 220 20.60 19.48 -22.30
CA LYS A 220 19.51 20.25 -21.66
C LYS A 220 18.33 19.36 -21.23
N LYS A 221 18.03 18.31 -21.99
CA LYS A 221 17.02 17.29 -21.64
C LYS A 221 17.50 16.43 -20.46
N ARG A 222 18.75 15.99 -20.46
CA ARG A 222 19.34 15.17 -19.39
C ARG A 222 19.56 15.93 -18.08
N GLU A 223 19.90 17.23 -18.13
CA GLU A 223 20.02 18.08 -16.94
C GLU A 223 18.65 18.35 -16.28
N LYS A 224 17.57 18.42 -17.06
CA LYS A 224 16.21 18.51 -16.50
C LYS A 224 15.85 17.24 -15.72
N VAL A 225 16.16 16.07 -16.28
CA VAL A 225 15.96 14.76 -15.62
C VAL A 225 16.90 14.61 -14.40
N LYS A 226 18.21 14.90 -14.53
CA LYS A 226 19.17 14.80 -13.40
C LYS A 226 18.85 15.75 -12.23
N ARG A 227 18.18 16.90 -12.45
CA ARG A 227 17.72 17.79 -11.37
C ARG A 227 16.55 17.24 -10.56
N GLU A 228 15.82 16.26 -11.09
CA GLU A 228 14.71 15.58 -10.41
C GLU A 228 15.16 14.27 -9.73
N VAL A 229 16.28 13.67 -10.16
CA VAL A 229 16.88 12.48 -9.55
C VAL A 229 17.34 12.81 -8.12
N GLY A 230 16.45 12.58 -7.15
CA GLY A 230 16.68 12.79 -5.72
C GLY A 230 15.52 13.47 -4.99
N LYS A 231 14.55 14.05 -5.71
CA LYS A 231 13.30 14.54 -5.11
C LYS A 231 12.27 13.41 -5.11
N THR A 232 11.80 13.10 -3.93
CA THR A 232 10.77 12.11 -3.63
C THR A 232 9.66 12.79 -2.85
N LEU A 233 8.50 12.15 -2.76
CA LEU A 233 7.31 12.77 -2.17
C LEU A 233 7.54 13.26 -0.73
N ASP A 234 8.37 12.55 0.01
CA ASP A 234 8.78 12.86 1.40
C ASP A 234 9.81 13.98 1.52
N THR A 235 10.61 14.21 0.48
CA THR A 235 11.67 15.23 0.43
C THR A 235 11.24 16.51 -0.28
N LEU A 236 10.05 16.53 -0.90
CA LEU A 236 9.47 17.74 -1.46
C LEU A 236 9.37 18.86 -0.42
N SER A 237 9.62 20.09 -0.88
CA SER A 237 9.44 21.30 -0.08
C SER A 237 8.00 21.41 0.41
N VAL A 238 7.79 21.98 1.61
CA VAL A 238 6.44 22.28 2.10
C VAL A 238 5.65 23.23 1.18
N GLU A 239 6.33 24.01 0.31
CA GLU A 239 5.70 24.82 -0.75
C GLU A 239 4.90 23.99 -1.75
N ALA A 240 5.21 22.70 -1.85
CA ALA A 240 4.48 21.82 -2.73
C ALA A 240 3.05 21.53 -2.25
N ILE A 241 2.72 21.83 -1.00
CA ILE A 241 1.37 21.63 -0.45
C ILE A 241 0.49 22.81 -0.83
N ASP A 242 -0.67 22.52 -1.40
CA ASP A 242 -1.67 23.53 -1.76
C ASP A 242 -2.02 24.42 -0.55
N GLY A 243 -1.93 25.73 -0.77
CA GLY A 243 -2.18 26.76 0.24
C GLY A 243 -0.97 27.10 1.14
N VAL A 244 0.18 26.45 0.97
CA VAL A 244 1.45 26.81 1.65
C VAL A 244 2.29 27.72 0.75
N GLY A 245 1.99 29.02 0.77
CA GLY A 245 2.77 30.01 0.01
C GLY A 245 4.15 30.30 0.61
N THR A 246 5.01 30.98 -0.15
CA THR A 246 6.41 31.31 0.20
C THR A 246 6.60 31.93 1.58
N LYS A 247 5.67 32.79 2.03
CA LYS A 247 5.69 33.40 3.36
C LYS A 247 5.54 32.37 4.49
N ILE A 248 4.68 31.37 4.30
CA ILE A 248 4.47 30.29 5.28
C ILE A 248 5.68 29.36 5.26
N THR A 249 6.21 29.06 4.08
CA THR A 249 7.42 28.25 3.91
C THR A 249 8.61 28.86 4.61
N SER A 250 8.86 30.16 4.45
CA SER A 250 9.96 30.84 5.15
C SER A 250 9.83 30.65 6.66
N LYS A 251 8.63 30.81 7.22
CA LYS A 251 8.38 30.61 8.65
C LYS A 251 8.61 29.16 9.09
N LEU A 252 8.13 28.18 8.31
CA LEU A 252 8.35 26.76 8.57
C LEU A 252 9.85 26.41 8.49
N GLY A 253 10.56 27.01 7.55
CA GLY A 253 12.01 26.89 7.41
C GLY A 253 12.78 27.41 8.62
N ASP A 254 12.33 28.53 9.23
CA ASP A 254 12.94 29.10 10.44
C ASP A 254 12.92 28.13 11.64
N VAL A 255 11.98 27.17 11.66
CA VAL A 255 11.86 26.12 12.69
C VAL A 255 12.35 24.74 12.21
N GLY A 256 13.05 24.69 11.08
CA GLY A 256 13.61 23.45 10.52
C GLY A 256 12.60 22.53 9.83
N ILE A 257 11.40 23.02 9.51
CA ILE A 257 10.40 22.29 8.74
C ILE A 257 10.49 22.73 7.29
N VAL A 258 11.28 21.98 6.52
CA VAL A 258 11.52 22.28 5.10
C VAL A 258 10.84 21.30 4.17
N THR A 259 10.55 20.07 4.60
CA THR A 259 9.90 19.06 3.75
C THR A 259 8.50 18.66 4.20
N ILE A 260 7.73 18.06 3.28
CA ILE A 260 6.42 17.44 3.56
C ILE A 260 6.53 16.43 4.72
N ALA A 261 7.59 15.61 4.76
CA ALA A 261 7.81 14.67 5.85
C ALA A 261 8.09 15.33 7.20
N ASN A 262 8.84 16.45 7.23
CA ASN A 262 9.02 17.21 8.47
C ASN A 262 7.67 17.75 8.98
N LEU A 263 6.87 18.32 8.08
CA LEU A 263 5.58 18.90 8.44
C LEU A 263 4.57 17.85 8.94
N ALA A 264 4.53 16.67 8.31
CA ALA A 264 3.65 15.57 8.71
C ALA A 264 3.95 15.07 10.15
N ARG A 265 5.22 15.11 10.57
CA ARG A 265 5.70 14.69 11.90
C ARG A 265 5.64 15.81 12.95
N ALA A 266 5.53 17.06 12.53
CA ALA A 266 5.63 18.19 13.45
C ALA A 266 4.46 18.24 14.46
N TYR A 267 4.76 18.69 15.68
CA TYR A 267 3.77 18.85 16.73
C TYR A 267 3.08 20.22 16.61
N PRO A 268 1.74 20.27 16.40
CA PRO A 268 1.03 21.51 16.08
C PRO A 268 1.18 22.62 17.13
N ALA A 269 1.15 22.27 18.42
CA ALA A 269 1.24 23.27 19.50
C ALA A 269 2.61 23.93 19.59
N THR A 270 3.68 23.19 19.28
CA THR A 270 5.05 23.77 19.19
C THR A 270 5.10 24.79 18.06
N LEU A 271 4.55 24.44 16.90
CA LEU A 271 4.52 25.31 15.73
C LEU A 271 3.65 26.56 15.91
N GLU A 272 2.52 26.46 16.62
CA GLU A 272 1.69 27.64 16.89
C GLU A 272 2.49 28.71 17.65
N LYS A 273 3.23 28.28 18.68
CA LYS A 273 4.06 29.16 19.51
C LYS A 273 5.20 29.78 18.70
N ASP A 274 5.89 29.00 17.90
CA ASP A 274 7.11 29.44 17.21
C ASP A 274 6.78 30.27 15.95
N LEU A 275 5.74 29.88 15.19
CA LEU A 275 5.37 30.52 13.92
C LEU A 275 4.41 31.70 14.07
N LYS A 276 3.78 31.82 15.26
CA LYS A 276 2.65 32.73 15.52
C LYS A 276 1.55 32.56 14.46
N MET A 277 1.19 31.32 14.19
CA MET A 277 0.16 30.93 13.22
C MET A 277 -1.01 30.24 13.92
N PRO A 278 -2.26 30.45 13.47
CA PRO A 278 -3.40 29.75 14.07
C PRO A 278 -3.25 28.23 13.99
N ILE A 279 -3.45 27.53 15.11
CA ILE A 279 -3.30 26.06 15.21
C ILE A 279 -4.11 25.30 14.15
N HIS A 280 -5.32 25.77 13.80
CA HIS A 280 -6.16 25.11 12.81
C HIS A 280 -5.53 25.10 11.40
N LYS A 281 -4.77 26.15 11.03
CA LYS A 281 -4.04 26.19 9.75
C LYS A 281 -2.85 25.24 9.75
N ILE A 282 -2.13 25.17 10.87
CA ILE A 282 -1.02 24.21 11.03
C ILE A 282 -1.55 22.77 10.92
N MET A 283 -2.68 22.49 11.57
CA MET A 283 -3.36 21.19 11.51
C MET A 283 -3.82 20.84 10.09
N GLU A 284 -4.39 21.81 9.37
CA GLU A 284 -4.79 21.65 7.96
C GLU A 284 -3.60 21.23 7.09
N TYR A 285 -2.50 21.99 7.11
CA TYR A 285 -1.32 21.67 6.31
C TYR A 285 -0.66 20.35 6.70
N ARG A 286 -0.61 20.06 8.00
CA ARG A 286 -0.11 18.77 8.51
C ARG A 286 -0.98 17.61 8.02
N LYS A 287 -2.30 17.76 8.02
CA LYS A 287 -3.23 16.72 7.52
C LYS A 287 -3.03 16.50 6.02
N LYS A 288 -2.91 17.56 5.22
CA LYS A 288 -2.56 17.46 3.79
C LYS A 288 -1.24 16.70 3.59
N ALA A 289 -0.19 17.06 4.34
CA ALA A 289 1.11 16.36 4.29
C ALA A 289 0.99 14.87 4.63
N GLN A 290 0.21 14.52 5.66
CA GLN A 290 -0.03 13.13 6.04
C GLN A 290 -0.80 12.35 4.97
N MET A 291 -1.82 12.95 4.36
CA MET A 291 -2.59 12.31 3.29
C MET A 291 -1.72 12.05 2.06
N ILE A 292 -0.89 13.02 1.66
CA ILE A 292 0.10 12.85 0.58
C ILE A 292 1.01 11.65 0.87
N LEU A 293 1.58 11.54 2.08
CA LEU A 293 2.53 10.47 2.42
C LEU A 293 1.90 9.10 2.65
N ARG A 294 0.60 9.03 2.97
CA ARG A 294 -0.12 7.78 3.21
C ARG A 294 -0.47 7.04 1.93
N LEU A 295 -0.66 7.74 0.81
CA LEU A 295 -1.06 7.11 -0.44
C LEU A 295 0.02 6.15 -0.94
N GLU A 296 -0.41 4.95 -1.30
CA GLU A 296 0.44 3.92 -1.89
C GLU A 296 0.28 3.98 -3.40
N LEU A 297 1.41 4.05 -4.10
CA LEU A 297 1.44 4.14 -5.55
C LEU A 297 2.25 2.97 -6.10
N ASP A 298 1.79 2.37 -7.19
CA ASP A 298 2.50 1.29 -7.86
C ASP A 298 3.80 1.85 -8.45
N GLY A 299 4.94 1.50 -7.83
CA GLY A 299 6.26 1.94 -8.27
C GLY A 299 6.54 1.63 -9.74
N LYS A 300 6.04 0.51 -10.30
CA LYS A 300 6.26 0.19 -11.72
C LYS A 300 5.49 1.13 -12.65
N LEU A 301 4.31 1.59 -12.23
CA LEU A 301 3.55 2.59 -13.00
C LEU A 301 4.27 3.94 -12.96
N ILE A 302 4.80 4.32 -11.80
CA ILE A 302 5.64 5.53 -11.65
C ILE A 302 6.86 5.45 -12.57
N ASP A 303 7.64 4.36 -12.50
CA ASP A 303 8.83 4.14 -13.34
C ASP A 303 8.48 4.25 -14.83
N THR A 304 7.42 3.55 -15.26
CA THR A 304 6.99 3.53 -16.66
C THR A 304 6.59 4.91 -17.18
N LEU A 305 5.91 5.70 -16.36
CA LEU A 305 5.47 7.06 -16.72
C LEU A 305 6.64 8.04 -16.67
N ALA A 306 7.51 7.92 -15.68
CA ALA A 306 8.73 8.71 -15.54
C ALA A 306 9.69 8.50 -16.71
N ASP A 307 9.88 7.25 -17.17
CA ASP A 307 10.71 6.90 -18.33
C ASP A 307 10.23 7.55 -19.65
N ARG A 308 9.00 8.04 -19.66
CA ARG A 308 8.36 8.74 -20.78
C ARG A 308 8.13 10.22 -20.53
N ASP A 309 8.78 10.79 -19.50
CA ASP A 309 8.72 12.20 -19.15
C ASP A 309 7.29 12.72 -18.86
N TYR A 310 6.39 11.86 -18.36
CA TYR A 310 5.06 12.32 -17.92
C TYR A 310 5.19 13.22 -16.69
N SER A 311 4.50 14.35 -16.69
CA SER A 311 4.19 15.10 -15.47
C SER A 311 3.01 14.44 -14.74
N ILE A 312 2.79 14.83 -13.48
CA ILE A 312 1.66 14.32 -12.70
C ILE A 312 0.32 14.67 -13.38
N GLU A 313 0.16 15.91 -13.85
CA GLU A 313 -1.05 16.34 -14.58
C GLU A 313 -1.23 15.54 -15.88
N ALA A 314 -0.16 15.39 -16.68
CA ALA A 314 -0.24 14.64 -17.94
C ALA A 314 -0.60 13.16 -17.72
N ALA A 315 -0.19 12.57 -16.58
CA ALA A 315 -0.54 11.20 -16.25
C ALA A 315 -2.04 11.04 -15.94
N ILE A 316 -2.67 12.06 -15.35
CA ILE A 316 -4.12 12.07 -15.04
C ILE A 316 -4.95 12.26 -16.31
N GLU A 317 -4.50 13.11 -17.23
CA GLU A 317 -5.20 13.38 -18.48
C GLU A 317 -5.08 12.24 -19.49
N GLU A 318 -4.11 11.34 -19.32
CA GLU A 318 -3.89 10.20 -20.20
C GLU A 318 -4.98 9.13 -20.05
N LYS A 319 -5.33 8.50 -21.17
CA LYS A 319 -6.35 7.46 -21.16
C LYS A 319 -5.83 6.21 -20.43
N PRO A 320 -6.63 5.58 -19.54
CA PRO A 320 -6.22 4.37 -18.82
C PRO A 320 -5.72 3.26 -19.74
N GLU A 321 -6.32 3.09 -20.93
CA GLU A 321 -5.91 2.08 -21.90
C GLU A 321 -4.51 2.33 -22.49
N THR A 322 -4.07 3.59 -22.55
CA THR A 322 -2.70 3.94 -22.94
C THR A 322 -1.74 3.49 -21.84
N ILE A 323 -2.01 3.87 -20.59
CA ILE A 323 -1.16 3.50 -19.44
C ILE A 323 -1.08 1.97 -19.26
N MET A 324 -2.19 1.25 -19.44
CA MET A 324 -2.22 -0.22 -19.44
C MET A 324 -1.28 -0.82 -20.49
N ARG A 325 -1.34 -0.32 -21.74
CA ARG A 325 -0.46 -0.80 -22.83
C ARG A 325 1.00 -0.51 -22.57
N MET A 326 1.30 0.62 -21.93
CA MET A 326 2.66 1.04 -21.62
C MET A 326 3.29 0.23 -20.50
N SER A 327 2.52 -0.02 -19.43
CA SER A 327 3.01 -0.64 -18.19
C SER A 327 2.82 -2.15 -18.13
N GLY A 328 1.93 -2.71 -18.97
CA GLY A 328 1.52 -4.11 -18.89
C GLY A 328 0.72 -4.45 -17.63
N ARG A 329 0.19 -3.45 -16.91
CA ARG A 329 -0.71 -3.64 -15.75
C ARG A 329 -2.16 -3.86 -16.19
N ASP A 330 -2.92 -4.55 -15.36
CA ASP A 330 -4.36 -4.71 -15.56
C ASP A 330 -5.10 -3.39 -15.30
N LYS A 331 -6.36 -3.34 -15.75
CA LYS A 331 -7.18 -2.14 -15.71
C LYS A 331 -7.45 -1.65 -14.29
N ASP A 332 -7.72 -2.58 -13.38
CA ASP A 332 -8.10 -2.24 -12.00
C ASP A 332 -6.93 -1.57 -11.27
N ARG A 333 -5.72 -2.10 -11.46
CA ARG A 333 -4.48 -1.48 -10.94
C ARG A 333 -4.19 -0.10 -11.51
N VAL A 334 -4.42 0.11 -12.81
CA VAL A 334 -4.23 1.43 -13.43
C VAL A 334 -5.26 2.43 -12.91
N LEU A 335 -6.51 2.02 -12.74
CA LEU A 335 -7.56 2.88 -12.20
C LEU A 335 -7.30 3.23 -10.73
N GLU A 336 -6.92 2.25 -9.90
CA GLU A 336 -6.50 2.47 -8.50
C GLU A 336 -5.34 3.48 -8.42
N PHE A 337 -4.33 3.32 -9.28
CA PHE A 337 -3.20 4.24 -9.34
C PHE A 337 -3.60 5.66 -9.75
N LEU A 338 -4.45 5.81 -10.77
CA LEU A 338 -4.94 7.12 -11.20
C LEU A 338 -5.79 7.80 -10.13
N ASP A 339 -6.66 7.05 -9.43
CA ASP A 339 -7.45 7.59 -8.33
C ASP A 339 -6.54 8.10 -7.20
N ASN A 340 -5.51 7.34 -6.83
CA ASN A 340 -4.53 7.76 -5.84
C ASN A 340 -3.74 9.01 -6.30
N ILE A 341 -3.38 9.12 -7.58
CA ILE A 341 -2.75 10.34 -8.11
C ILE A 341 -3.70 11.53 -8.02
N ILE A 342 -4.96 11.37 -8.44
CA ILE A 342 -5.97 12.43 -8.36
C ILE A 342 -6.10 12.93 -6.92
N GLN A 343 -6.19 12.01 -5.95
CA GLN A 343 -6.22 12.37 -4.54
C GLN A 343 -4.98 13.17 -4.11
N ILE A 344 -3.77 12.79 -4.55
CA ILE A 344 -2.55 13.57 -4.27
C ILE A 344 -2.65 14.98 -4.85
N THR A 345 -3.16 15.14 -6.08
CA THR A 345 -3.27 16.46 -6.72
C THR A 345 -4.25 17.41 -6.03
N MET A 346 -5.19 16.90 -5.25
CA MET A 346 -6.05 17.74 -4.40
C MET A 346 -5.29 18.42 -3.26
N PHE A 347 -4.11 17.91 -2.92
CA PHE A 347 -3.29 18.39 -1.81
C PHE A 347 -1.98 19.06 -2.25
N LEU A 348 -1.57 18.88 -3.50
CA LEU A 348 -0.39 19.51 -4.07
C LEU A 348 -0.74 20.80 -4.81
N ASP A 349 0.20 21.76 -4.82
CA ASP A 349 0.09 22.96 -5.63
C ASP A 349 0.06 22.61 -7.13
N ALA A 350 -0.81 23.29 -7.89
CA ALA A 350 -1.00 22.99 -9.31
C ALA A 350 0.28 23.19 -10.14
N ALA A 351 1.16 24.13 -9.78
CA ALA A 351 2.44 24.28 -10.47
C ALA A 351 3.34 23.06 -10.24
N VAL A 352 3.30 22.47 -9.04
CA VAL A 352 4.05 21.24 -8.75
C VAL A 352 3.56 20.09 -9.61
N CYS A 353 2.25 19.91 -9.75
CA CYS A 353 1.67 18.86 -10.59
C CYS A 353 2.00 19.02 -12.09
N ARG A 354 2.13 20.27 -12.55
CA ARG A 354 2.46 20.59 -13.95
C ARG A 354 3.92 20.43 -14.31
N GLU A 355 4.79 20.93 -13.44
CA GLU A 355 6.19 21.15 -13.77
C GLU A 355 7.09 19.96 -13.44
N ASN A 356 6.65 19.11 -12.49
CA ASN A 356 7.47 18.00 -12.01
C ASN A 356 7.03 16.67 -12.65
N SER A 357 8.02 15.83 -12.91
CA SER A 357 7.82 14.45 -13.36
C SER A 357 7.06 13.60 -12.33
N VAL A 358 6.32 12.59 -12.82
CA VAL A 358 5.72 11.53 -11.99
C VAL A 358 6.76 10.84 -11.10
N SER A 359 8.04 10.86 -11.46
CA SER A 359 9.14 10.29 -10.66
C SER A 359 9.21 10.84 -9.23
N ILE A 360 8.77 12.08 -8.97
CA ILE A 360 8.73 12.63 -7.60
C ILE A 360 7.79 11.86 -6.68
N LEU A 361 6.84 11.10 -7.25
CA LEU A 361 5.89 10.30 -6.50
C LEU A 361 6.53 9.06 -5.88
N HIS A 362 7.76 8.70 -6.26
CA HIS A 362 8.53 7.71 -5.49
C HIS A 362 8.70 8.19 -4.04
N LYS A 363 8.64 7.24 -3.11
CA LYS A 363 9.07 7.46 -1.72
C LYS A 363 10.56 7.13 -1.64
N SER A 364 11.34 7.94 -0.94
CA SER A 364 12.77 7.64 -0.81
C SER A 364 12.99 6.32 -0.06
N GLU A 365 13.88 5.46 -0.54
CA GLU A 365 14.22 4.20 0.14
C GLU A 365 14.85 4.44 1.53
N LYS A 366 15.54 5.58 1.69
CA LYS A 366 16.24 5.98 2.94
C LYS A 366 15.40 6.81 3.90
N GLY A 367 14.37 7.47 3.40
CA GLY A 367 13.46 8.33 4.16
C GLY A 367 12.02 7.81 4.18
N ALA A 368 11.81 6.55 3.75
CA ALA A 368 10.57 5.82 3.85
C ALA A 368 9.89 6.25 5.14
N TRP A 369 8.73 6.88 5.01
CA TRP A 369 7.83 7.15 6.12
C TRP A 369 7.44 5.78 6.69
N LYS A 370 8.35 5.25 7.49
CA LYS A 370 8.21 4.14 8.40
C LYS A 370 7.76 4.82 9.69
N PRO A 371 6.46 4.85 10.01
CA PRO A 371 6.10 4.98 11.42
C PRO A 371 6.95 3.93 12.14
N GLU A 372 7.71 4.37 13.14
CA GLU A 372 8.85 3.65 13.71
C GLU A 372 8.63 2.14 13.82
N LEU A 373 9.68 1.38 13.52
CA LEU A 373 9.80 -0.07 13.27
C LEU A 373 8.81 -1.07 13.92
N GLU A 374 8.09 -0.71 14.99
CA GLU A 374 7.01 -1.52 15.57
C GLU A 374 5.68 -1.39 14.82
N LEU A 375 5.43 -0.29 14.11
CA LEU A 375 4.20 -0.08 13.32
C LEU A 375 4.22 -0.76 11.94
N ASP A 376 5.39 -1.12 11.41
CA ASP A 376 5.52 -1.81 10.11
C ASP A 376 5.10 -3.30 10.20
N GLU A 377 5.33 -3.96 11.36
CA GLU A 377 4.75 -5.29 11.63
C GLU A 377 3.22 -5.21 11.75
N MET A 378 2.69 -4.08 12.24
CA MET A 378 1.25 -3.85 12.40
C MET A 378 0.52 -3.56 11.09
N ARG A 379 1.23 -3.17 10.02
CA ARG A 379 0.62 -3.00 8.68
C ARG A 379 0.17 -4.32 8.06
N TYR A 380 0.71 -5.44 8.50
CA TYR A 380 0.29 -6.78 8.07
C TYR A 380 -0.75 -7.41 9.00
N LEU A 381 -1.00 -6.81 10.17
CA LEU A 381 -2.00 -7.31 11.11
C LEU A 381 -3.40 -6.88 10.68
N GLY A 382 -4.32 -7.84 10.58
CA GLY A 382 -5.72 -7.53 10.33
C GLY A 382 -6.31 -6.69 11.48
N LYS A 383 -7.37 -5.91 11.20
CA LYS A 383 -8.07 -5.07 12.22
C LYS A 383 -8.40 -5.86 13.50
N GLU A 384 -8.83 -7.11 13.36
CA GLU A 384 -9.11 -8.04 14.46
C GLU A 384 -7.87 -8.38 15.33
N GLN A 385 -6.69 -8.51 14.73
CA GLN A 385 -5.45 -8.74 15.47
C GLN A 385 -4.98 -7.48 16.21
N ILE A 386 -5.17 -6.30 15.62
CA ILE A 386 -4.86 -5.03 16.29
C ILE A 386 -5.78 -4.84 17.51
N LEU A 387 -7.08 -5.12 17.37
CA LEU A 387 -8.02 -5.10 18.50
C LEU A 387 -7.64 -6.13 19.58
N ALA A 388 -7.20 -7.33 19.20
CA ALA A 388 -6.69 -8.31 20.14
C ALA A 388 -5.41 -7.84 20.87
N LYS A 389 -4.51 -7.14 20.17
CA LYS A 389 -3.33 -6.50 20.78
C LYS A 389 -3.74 -5.46 21.82
N ILE A 390 -4.64 -4.54 21.46
CA ILE A 390 -5.19 -3.52 22.39
C ILE A 390 -5.80 -4.20 23.62
N TYR A 391 -6.58 -5.26 23.43
CA TYR A 391 -7.21 -5.98 24.55
C TYR A 391 -6.18 -6.65 25.48
N SER A 392 -5.07 -7.13 24.92
CA SER A 392 -4.05 -7.85 25.68
C SER A 392 -3.08 -6.96 26.44
N SER A 393 -2.88 -5.73 25.96
CA SER A 393 -2.00 -4.74 26.57
C SER A 393 -2.71 -4.15 27.79
N GLU A 394 -2.06 -4.21 28.95
CA GLU A 394 -2.61 -3.61 30.16
C GLU A 394 -2.76 -2.09 30.01
N LEU A 395 -1.80 -1.46 29.34
CA LEU A 395 -1.79 -0.03 29.04
C LEU A 395 -2.95 0.35 28.11
N ASP A 396 -3.02 -0.27 26.93
CA ASP A 396 -4.00 0.09 25.90
C ASP A 396 -5.43 -0.19 26.40
N TYR A 397 -5.62 -1.33 27.07
CA TYR A 397 -6.90 -1.68 27.67
C TYR A 397 -7.28 -0.73 28.82
N THR A 398 -6.30 -0.23 29.59
CA THR A 398 -6.58 0.78 30.62
C THR A 398 -7.00 2.11 30.01
N ILE A 399 -6.35 2.56 28.94
CA ILE A 399 -6.78 3.74 28.20
C ILE A 399 -8.20 3.56 27.68
N LEU A 400 -8.49 2.42 27.02
CA LEU A 400 -9.82 2.10 26.56
C LEU A 400 -10.84 2.18 27.70
N ARG A 401 -10.56 1.54 28.85
CA ARG A 401 -11.44 1.59 30.03
C ARG A 401 -11.69 3.01 30.54
N LEU A 402 -10.68 3.88 30.54
CA LEU A 402 -10.85 5.28 30.94
C LEU A 402 -11.77 6.03 29.97
N LEU A 403 -11.72 5.71 28.68
CA LEU A 403 -12.56 6.30 27.64
C LEU A 403 -13.98 5.75 27.62
N ARG A 404 -14.20 4.51 28.09
CA ARG A 404 -15.54 3.94 28.36
C ARG A 404 -16.29 4.63 29.49
N GLU A 405 -15.60 5.43 30.32
CA GLU A 405 -16.23 6.25 31.34
C GLU A 405 -16.69 7.60 30.75
N ARG A 406 -15.79 8.30 30.05
CA ARG A 406 -16.03 9.59 29.39
C ARG A 406 -14.87 10.00 28.48
N ALA A 407 -15.08 11.00 27.64
CA ALA A 407 -14.01 11.67 26.91
C ALA A 407 -13.00 12.33 27.87
N ARG A 408 -11.71 12.24 27.54
CA ARG A 408 -10.59 12.78 28.34
C ARG A 408 -9.54 13.40 27.44
N ASN A 409 -8.83 14.39 27.93
CA ASN A 409 -7.66 14.89 27.20
C ASN A 409 -6.43 14.00 27.46
N LYS A 410 -5.46 14.13 26.56
CA LYS A 410 -4.24 13.32 26.60
C LYS A 410 -3.46 13.48 27.90
N THR A 411 -3.33 14.71 28.39
CA THR A 411 -2.61 15.03 29.64
C THR A 411 -3.25 14.36 30.85
N GLU A 412 -4.58 14.31 30.91
CA GLU A 412 -5.33 13.65 31.97
C GLU A 412 -5.10 12.14 31.94
N ILE A 413 -5.12 11.52 30.76
CA ILE A 413 -4.82 10.08 30.60
C ILE A 413 -3.40 9.79 31.06
N THR A 414 -2.41 10.55 30.57
CA THR A 414 -1.01 10.38 30.97
C THR A 414 -0.85 10.46 32.48
N ARG A 415 -1.43 11.48 33.14
CA ARG A 415 -1.36 11.61 34.60
C ARG A 415 -1.98 10.42 35.33
N ILE A 416 -3.16 9.97 34.91
CA ILE A 416 -3.84 8.81 35.54
C ILE A 416 -3.01 7.54 35.36
N LEU A 417 -2.34 7.38 34.22
CA LEU A 417 -1.48 6.23 33.95
C LEU A 417 -0.18 6.31 34.77
N GLU A 418 0.47 7.47 34.86
CA GLU A 418 1.65 7.67 35.72
C GLU A 418 1.34 7.34 37.19
N ASP A 419 0.16 7.75 37.68
CA ASP A 419 -0.30 7.46 39.05
C ASP A 419 -0.57 5.94 39.29
N ARG A 420 -1.01 5.21 38.25
CA ARG A 420 -1.41 3.79 38.36
C ARG A 420 -0.29 2.81 37.98
N MET A 421 0.56 3.20 37.03
CA MET A 421 1.55 2.39 36.35
C MET A 421 2.87 3.15 36.42
N MET A 422 3.65 2.89 37.46
CA MET A 422 4.85 3.65 37.87
C MET A 422 5.97 3.77 36.79
N GLN A 423 5.80 3.22 35.59
CA GLN A 423 6.83 3.09 34.55
C GLN A 423 6.36 3.44 33.13
N THR A 424 5.14 3.94 32.93
CA THR A 424 4.67 4.27 31.57
C THR A 424 5.29 5.58 31.07
N THR A 425 5.94 5.52 29.92
CA THR A 425 6.50 6.69 29.23
C THR A 425 5.43 7.40 28.40
N LEU A 426 5.59 8.71 28.18
CA LEU A 426 4.71 9.48 27.30
C LEU A 426 4.67 8.90 25.87
N ARG A 427 5.77 8.27 25.42
CA ARG A 427 5.84 7.61 24.11
C ARG A 427 4.86 6.44 24.04
N GLU A 428 4.92 5.52 25.00
CA GLU A 428 4.03 4.35 25.03
C GLU A 428 2.54 4.74 25.10
N VAL A 429 2.21 5.81 25.84
CA VAL A 429 0.84 6.35 25.85
C VAL A 429 0.41 6.83 24.47
N ASN A 430 1.31 7.51 23.73
CA ASN A 430 1.02 7.98 22.38
C ASN A 430 0.79 6.82 21.43
N ASP A 431 1.66 5.82 21.49
CA ASP A 431 1.58 4.64 20.63
C ASP A 431 0.25 3.90 20.87
N ALA A 432 -0.15 3.72 22.13
CA ALA A 432 -1.43 3.12 22.49
C ALA A 432 -2.64 3.93 22.00
N ILE A 433 -2.58 5.27 22.09
CA ILE A 433 -3.62 6.15 21.54
C ILE A 433 -3.69 6.03 20.02
N ASP A 434 -2.55 6.01 19.34
CA ASP A 434 -2.48 5.90 17.89
C ASP A 434 -3.10 4.57 17.41
N LEU A 435 -2.93 3.47 18.16
CA LEU A 435 -3.61 2.19 17.87
C LEU A 435 -5.14 2.27 17.99
N LEU A 436 -5.64 2.94 19.02
CA LEU A 436 -7.07 3.15 19.21
C LEU A 436 -7.67 4.04 18.11
N VAL A 437 -6.90 5.02 17.63
CA VAL A 437 -7.30 5.90 16.52
C VAL A 437 -7.26 5.14 15.19
N GLN A 438 -6.21 4.37 14.93
CA GLN A 438 -6.07 3.57 13.71
C GLN A 438 -7.18 2.53 13.56
N THR A 439 -7.67 1.99 14.68
CA THR A 439 -8.78 1.04 14.71
C THR A 439 -10.16 1.69 14.69
N GLU A 440 -10.24 3.03 14.62
CA GLU A 440 -11.48 3.81 14.63
C GLU A 440 -12.33 3.57 15.90
N VAL A 441 -11.68 3.14 16.99
CA VAL A 441 -12.29 3.02 18.32
C VAL A 441 -12.37 4.42 18.94
N VAL A 442 -11.34 5.24 18.71
CA VAL A 442 -11.20 6.59 19.27
C VAL A 442 -11.02 7.63 18.17
N GLN A 443 -11.64 8.80 18.36
CA GLN A 443 -11.39 9.99 17.55
C GLN A 443 -10.76 11.11 18.39
N LEU A 444 -9.78 11.80 17.80
CA LEU A 444 -9.13 12.97 18.40
C LEU A 444 -9.81 14.24 17.89
N GLU A 445 -10.40 15.02 18.80
CA GLU A 445 -11.04 16.30 18.46
C GLU A 445 -10.82 17.37 19.53
N TRP A 446 -11.01 18.63 19.13
CA TRP A 446 -11.14 19.76 20.05
C TRP A 446 -12.60 20.22 20.10
N PHE A 447 -12.95 21.03 21.08
CA PHE A 447 -14.29 21.60 21.21
C PHE A 447 -14.22 23.08 21.60
N GLU A 448 -15.31 23.81 21.38
CA GLU A 448 -15.34 25.25 21.61
C GLU A 448 -15.02 25.59 23.08
N GLY A 449 -14.12 26.55 23.27
CA GLY A 449 -13.67 26.98 24.60
C GLY A 449 -12.58 26.11 25.23
N ASN A 450 -12.04 25.10 24.53
CA ASN A 450 -10.83 24.38 24.95
C ASN A 450 -9.92 24.04 23.77
N PHE A 451 -8.64 24.42 23.85
CA PHE A 451 -7.63 24.13 22.82
C PHE A 451 -6.97 22.76 23.00
N ASP A 452 -7.20 22.08 24.13
CA ASP A 452 -6.66 20.75 24.36
C ASP A 452 -7.36 19.71 23.49
N VAL A 453 -6.58 18.82 22.88
CA VAL A 453 -7.09 17.68 22.12
C VAL A 453 -7.66 16.63 23.09
N HIS A 454 -8.92 16.26 22.87
CA HIS A 454 -9.64 15.24 23.62
C HIS A 454 -9.80 13.97 22.81
N LEU A 455 -9.80 12.85 23.52
CA LEU A 455 -10.05 11.52 23.01
C LEU A 455 -11.51 11.18 23.24
N PHE A 456 -12.23 10.88 22.17
CA PHE A 456 -13.64 10.50 22.19
C PHE A 456 -13.78 9.04 21.76
N LEU A 457 -14.42 8.23 22.61
CA LEU A 457 -14.80 6.87 22.24
C LEU A 457 -15.98 6.94 21.25
N ILE A 458 -15.77 6.55 20.01
CA ILE A 458 -16.78 6.56 18.95
C ILE A 458 -17.28 5.16 18.59
N SER A 459 -16.45 4.15 18.86
CA SER A 459 -16.75 2.74 18.72
C SER A 459 -16.12 2.00 19.90
N ASP A 460 -16.70 0.88 20.31
CA ASP A 460 -16.09 0.00 21.30
C ASP A 460 -15.97 -1.41 20.72
N PHE A 461 -15.32 -2.32 21.42
CA PHE A 461 -15.19 -3.69 20.95
C PHE A 461 -15.13 -4.70 22.09
N GLY A 462 -15.56 -5.90 21.76
CA GLY A 462 -15.43 -7.07 22.61
C GLY A 462 -14.58 -8.12 21.93
N LEU A 463 -14.12 -9.08 22.73
CA LEU A 463 -13.45 -10.26 22.23
C LEU A 463 -14.22 -11.48 22.72
N PHE A 464 -14.65 -12.33 21.79
CA PHE A 464 -15.58 -13.42 22.08
C PHE A 464 -15.17 -14.68 21.35
N ARG A 465 -15.44 -15.83 21.94
CA ARG A 465 -15.54 -17.09 21.20
C ARG A 465 -16.97 -17.26 20.72
N LEU A 466 -17.14 -17.43 19.42
CA LEU A 466 -18.43 -17.65 18.78
C LEU A 466 -18.49 -19.07 18.18
N PRO A 467 -19.68 -19.67 18.11
CA PRO A 467 -19.85 -20.88 17.32
C PRO A 467 -19.49 -20.62 15.85
N PRO A 468 -18.67 -21.47 15.22
CA PRO A 468 -18.20 -21.30 13.84
C PRO A 468 -19.33 -21.63 12.84
N TRP A 469 -20.23 -20.68 12.64
CA TRP A 469 -21.51 -20.87 11.94
C TRP A 469 -21.36 -21.53 10.55
N LYS A 470 -20.34 -21.13 9.76
CA LYS A 470 -20.16 -21.62 8.40
C LYS A 470 -19.84 -23.10 8.39
N ILE A 471 -18.93 -23.51 9.27
CA ILE A 471 -18.51 -24.90 9.44
C ILE A 471 -19.65 -25.73 10.03
N MET A 472 -20.44 -25.16 10.95
CA MET A 472 -21.65 -25.81 11.46
C MET A 472 -22.68 -26.06 10.34
N LYS A 473 -22.98 -25.06 9.49
CA LYS A 473 -23.89 -25.23 8.34
C LYS A 473 -23.39 -26.28 7.33
N GLU A 474 -22.07 -26.46 7.18
CA GLU A 474 -21.50 -27.53 6.35
C GLU A 474 -21.66 -28.90 7.01
N ALA A 475 -21.44 -28.99 8.33
CA ALA A 475 -21.63 -30.22 9.09
C ALA A 475 -23.10 -30.67 9.10
N GLU A 476 -24.06 -29.74 9.19
CA GLU A 476 -25.49 -30.06 9.02
C GLU A 476 -25.82 -30.69 7.65
N LYS A 477 -24.98 -30.45 6.64
CA LYS A 477 -25.05 -31.07 5.31
C LYS A 477 -24.23 -32.37 5.20
N ASN A 478 -23.78 -32.91 6.33
CA ASN A 478 -22.94 -34.11 6.44
C ASN A 478 -21.54 -33.98 5.81
N LEU A 479 -20.99 -32.76 5.74
CA LEU A 479 -19.62 -32.54 5.27
C LEU A 479 -18.64 -32.44 6.46
N PRO A 480 -17.39 -32.92 6.33
CA PRO A 480 -16.82 -33.62 5.18
C PRO A 480 -17.28 -35.09 5.04
N SER A 481 -17.75 -35.69 6.13
CA SER A 481 -18.44 -36.98 6.15
C SER A 481 -19.50 -36.99 7.27
N PRO A 482 -20.54 -37.83 7.18
CA PRO A 482 -21.59 -37.89 8.21
C PRO A 482 -21.05 -38.13 9.63
N VAL A 483 -20.08 -39.06 9.78
CA VAL A 483 -19.50 -39.40 11.09
C VAL A 483 -18.68 -38.26 11.68
N VAL A 484 -17.92 -37.54 10.86
CA VAL A 484 -17.14 -36.39 11.32
C VAL A 484 -18.07 -35.24 11.69
N ALA A 485 -19.09 -34.99 10.87
CA ALA A 485 -20.06 -33.93 11.07
C ALA A 485 -20.86 -34.09 12.37
N GLU A 486 -21.38 -35.29 12.65
CA GLU A 486 -22.12 -35.58 13.88
C GLU A 486 -21.27 -35.33 15.12
N LYS A 487 -20.09 -35.96 15.21
CA LYS A 487 -19.14 -35.77 16.32
C LYS A 487 -18.71 -34.32 16.50
N TYR A 488 -18.60 -33.59 15.39
CA TYR A 488 -18.22 -32.18 15.41
C TYR A 488 -19.34 -31.32 16.01
N LEU A 489 -20.58 -31.50 15.57
CA LEU A 489 -21.72 -30.77 16.10
C LEU A 489 -21.92 -31.04 17.60
N GLU A 490 -21.77 -32.30 18.03
CA GLU A 490 -21.77 -32.67 19.45
C GLU A 490 -20.66 -31.94 20.23
N ALA A 491 -19.44 -31.90 19.69
CA ALA A 491 -18.31 -31.23 20.35
C ALA A 491 -18.50 -29.71 20.47
N VAL A 492 -19.06 -29.06 19.44
CA VAL A 492 -19.40 -27.63 19.49
C VAL A 492 -20.48 -27.39 20.54
N GLN A 493 -21.54 -28.20 20.54
CA GLN A 493 -22.63 -28.09 21.52
C GLN A 493 -22.13 -28.29 22.95
N GLU A 494 -21.31 -29.31 23.20
CA GLU A 494 -20.72 -29.59 24.50
C GLU A 494 -19.82 -28.44 24.98
N PHE A 495 -18.99 -27.89 24.08
CA PHE A 495 -18.14 -26.75 24.41
C PHE A 495 -18.98 -25.53 24.83
N PHE A 496 -19.93 -25.11 24.00
CA PHE A 496 -20.70 -23.89 24.26
C PHE A 496 -21.76 -24.04 25.35
N ALA A 497 -22.21 -25.25 25.66
CA ALA A 497 -23.08 -25.50 26.82
C ALA A 497 -22.38 -25.20 28.16
N ASN A 498 -21.06 -25.37 28.21
CA ASN A 498 -20.25 -25.18 29.41
C ASN A 498 -19.41 -23.88 29.37
N TYR A 499 -19.34 -23.22 28.21
CA TYR A 499 -18.53 -22.02 28.03
C TYR A 499 -19.15 -20.81 28.72
N THR A 500 -18.42 -20.22 29.65
CA THR A 500 -18.76 -18.93 30.26
C THR A 500 -17.70 -17.90 29.88
N PRO A 501 -18.04 -16.88 29.07
CA PRO A 501 -17.10 -15.83 28.71
C PRO A 501 -16.54 -15.14 29.95
N GLY A 502 -15.21 -15.06 30.04
CA GLY A 502 -14.51 -14.49 31.19
C GLY A 502 -13.31 -13.66 30.76
N ARG A 503 -12.89 -12.71 31.61
CA ARG A 503 -11.75 -11.84 31.30
C ARG A 503 -10.46 -12.64 31.05
N GLU A 504 -10.23 -13.70 31.83
CA GLU A 504 -9.04 -14.54 31.70
C GLU A 504 -9.03 -15.30 30.37
N ASP A 505 -10.16 -15.90 29.97
CA ASP A 505 -10.28 -16.55 28.65
C ASP A 505 -10.12 -15.51 27.53
N ASN A 506 -10.77 -14.35 27.62
CA ASN A 506 -10.63 -13.29 26.63
C ASN A 506 -9.17 -12.84 26.48
N LEU A 507 -8.45 -12.63 27.58
CA LEU A 507 -7.03 -12.28 27.53
C LEU A 507 -6.19 -13.41 26.92
N PHE A 508 -6.52 -14.66 27.25
CA PHE A 508 -5.86 -15.83 26.69
C PHE A 508 -6.04 -15.91 25.17
N VAL A 509 -7.28 -15.78 24.67
CA VAL A 509 -7.53 -15.79 23.21
C VAL A 509 -6.99 -14.57 22.50
N ALA A 510 -6.95 -13.40 23.15
CA ALA A 510 -6.34 -12.19 22.61
C ALA A 510 -4.86 -12.40 22.29
N LYS A 511 -4.14 -13.12 23.18
CA LYS A 511 -2.74 -13.48 22.97
C LYS A 511 -2.57 -14.50 21.84
N GLN A 512 -3.52 -15.44 21.67
CA GLN A 512 -3.47 -16.38 20.55
C GLN A 512 -3.66 -15.67 19.20
N LEU A 513 -4.56 -14.67 19.11
CA LEU A 513 -4.79 -13.93 17.86
C LEU A 513 -3.61 -13.04 17.42
N GLN A 514 -2.72 -12.68 18.34
CA GLN A 514 -1.52 -11.92 18.00
C GLN A 514 -0.47 -12.74 17.24
N ASP A 515 -0.50 -14.07 17.39
CA ASP A 515 0.36 -14.96 16.62
C ASP A 515 -0.13 -14.96 15.16
N PRO A 516 0.67 -14.45 14.20
CA PRO A 516 0.24 -14.36 12.80
C PRO A 516 -0.08 -15.72 12.19
N ASP A 517 0.66 -16.76 12.58
CA ASP A 517 0.45 -18.11 12.05
C ASP A 517 -0.88 -18.68 12.57
N ILE A 518 -1.22 -18.45 13.84
CA ILE A 518 -2.53 -18.83 14.40
C ILE A 518 -3.64 -18.07 13.69
N PHE A 519 -3.48 -16.76 13.45
CA PHE A 519 -4.51 -15.94 12.80
C PHE A 519 -4.76 -16.35 11.35
N VAL A 520 -3.70 -16.61 10.57
CA VAL A 520 -3.81 -17.12 9.20
C VAL A 520 -4.49 -18.50 9.20
N THR A 521 -4.10 -19.38 10.11
CA THR A 521 -4.69 -20.72 10.27
C THR A 521 -6.17 -20.65 10.64
N LEU A 522 -6.52 -19.77 11.58
CA LEU A 522 -7.90 -19.49 11.97
C LEU A 522 -8.71 -18.98 10.76
N THR A 523 -8.16 -18.06 9.98
CA THR A 523 -8.81 -17.51 8.78
C THR A 523 -9.08 -18.60 7.74
N LEU A 524 -8.13 -19.52 7.50
CA LEU A 524 -8.34 -20.67 6.62
C LEU A 524 -9.46 -21.59 7.13
N LEU A 525 -9.47 -21.86 8.44
CA LEU A 525 -10.43 -22.76 9.08
C LEU A 525 -11.83 -22.16 9.21
N ARG A 526 -11.98 -20.83 9.15
CA ARG A 526 -13.29 -20.16 9.04
C ARG A 526 -13.99 -20.48 7.72
N GLU A 527 -13.22 -20.76 6.67
CA GLU A 527 -13.75 -20.96 5.33
C GLU A 527 -14.20 -22.41 5.07
N ARG A 528 -13.44 -23.39 5.57
CA ARG A 528 -13.75 -24.83 5.39
C ARG A 528 -12.91 -25.70 6.34
N THR A 529 -13.29 -26.97 6.43
CA THR A 529 -12.53 -28.01 7.14
C THR A 529 -11.40 -28.59 6.27
N TYR A 530 -10.35 -29.13 6.90
CA TYR A 530 -9.21 -29.70 6.18
C TYR A 530 -8.78 -31.04 6.76
N PRO A 531 -8.38 -32.03 5.94
CA PRO A 531 -7.62 -33.18 6.42
C PRO A 531 -6.25 -32.73 6.91
N LEU A 532 -5.80 -33.22 8.06
CA LEU A 532 -4.52 -32.85 8.68
C LEU A 532 -3.34 -33.05 7.72
N LYS A 533 -3.36 -34.12 6.91
CA LYS A 533 -2.32 -34.43 5.92
C LYS A 533 -2.32 -33.50 4.71
N LYS A 534 -3.45 -32.84 4.43
CA LYS A 534 -3.65 -31.94 3.28
C LYS A 534 -3.79 -30.48 3.73
N PHE A 535 -3.45 -30.17 4.98
CA PHE A 535 -3.50 -28.82 5.48
C PHE A 535 -2.55 -27.93 4.67
N PRO A 536 -2.98 -26.74 4.20
CA PRO A 536 -2.11 -25.82 3.47
C PRO A 536 -0.83 -25.53 4.25
N LYS A 537 0.33 -25.52 3.57
CA LYS A 537 1.57 -25.07 4.20
C LYS A 537 1.44 -23.57 4.51
N GLY A 538 1.87 -23.15 5.70
CA GLY A 538 1.82 -21.75 6.13
C GLY A 538 2.62 -20.81 5.23
N MET A 539 2.50 -19.49 5.45
CA MET A 539 3.12 -18.46 4.61
C MET A 539 4.66 -18.43 4.64
N GLY A 540 5.32 -19.18 5.54
CA GLY A 540 6.77 -19.24 5.65
C GLY A 540 7.35 -20.64 5.38
N ASP A 541 8.42 -20.69 4.59
CA ASP A 541 9.28 -21.88 4.47
C ASP A 541 9.91 -22.19 5.84
N GLY A 542 9.33 -23.16 6.56
CA GLY A 542 9.85 -23.63 7.86
C GLY A 542 8.86 -23.64 9.03
N VAL A 543 7.63 -23.15 8.84
CA VAL A 543 6.60 -23.16 9.89
C VAL A 543 6.07 -24.58 10.15
N ASP A 544 6.22 -25.09 11.38
CA ASP A 544 5.66 -26.39 11.79
C ASP A 544 4.15 -26.28 12.05
N MET A 545 3.37 -26.54 11.00
CA MET A 545 1.90 -26.53 11.05
C MET A 545 1.32 -27.47 12.13
N GLN A 546 1.99 -28.59 12.43
CA GLN A 546 1.50 -29.49 13.47
C GLN A 546 1.63 -28.87 14.86
N SER A 547 2.70 -28.10 15.10
CA SER A 547 2.89 -27.36 16.35
C SER A 547 1.78 -26.32 16.53
N ILE A 548 1.45 -25.57 15.47
CA ILE A 548 0.37 -24.57 15.51
C ILE A 548 -0.98 -25.23 15.78
N ILE A 549 -1.32 -26.31 15.08
CA ILE A 549 -2.59 -27.02 15.30
C ILE A 549 -2.65 -27.57 16.74
N ARG A 550 -1.55 -28.12 17.28
CA ARG A 550 -1.50 -28.56 18.68
C ARG A 550 -1.78 -27.42 19.65
N LYS A 551 -1.14 -26.25 19.48
CA LYS A 551 -1.44 -25.05 20.28
C LYS A 551 -2.90 -24.64 20.18
N MET A 552 -3.49 -24.66 18.99
CA MET A 552 -4.90 -24.31 18.77
C MET A 552 -5.87 -25.33 19.41
N VAL A 553 -5.51 -26.61 19.45
CA VAL A 553 -6.27 -27.65 20.15
C VAL A 553 -6.20 -27.44 21.66
N GLU A 554 -5.02 -27.20 22.21
CA GLU A 554 -4.82 -26.88 23.63
C GLU A 554 -5.59 -25.62 24.05
N ALA A 555 -5.66 -24.63 23.14
CA ALA A 555 -6.41 -23.39 23.34
C ALA A 555 -7.94 -23.54 23.16
N GLY A 556 -8.45 -24.73 22.84
CA GLY A 556 -9.88 -24.96 22.57
C GLY A 556 -10.41 -24.22 21.33
N ILE A 557 -9.51 -23.87 20.40
CA ILE A 557 -9.87 -23.20 19.13
C ILE A 557 -10.24 -24.24 18.08
N VAL A 558 -9.54 -25.38 18.07
CA VAL A 558 -9.67 -26.42 17.04
C VAL A 558 -9.96 -27.78 17.67
N LYS A 559 -10.69 -28.63 16.95
CA LYS A 559 -10.88 -30.04 17.26
C LYS A 559 -10.35 -30.91 16.12
N ILE A 560 -9.67 -32.00 16.48
CA ILE A 560 -9.28 -33.05 15.52
C ILE A 560 -10.24 -34.23 15.68
N ILE A 561 -10.83 -34.68 14.57
CA ILE A 561 -11.78 -35.81 14.55
C ILE A 561 -11.34 -36.79 13.46
N GLN A 562 -11.28 -38.07 13.82
CA GLN A 562 -10.93 -39.14 12.89
C GLN A 562 -12.18 -39.71 12.22
N ASP A 563 -12.13 -39.86 10.89
CA ASP A 563 -13.19 -40.48 10.09
C ASP A 563 -13.08 -42.01 10.03
N GLU A 564 -14.03 -42.65 9.34
CA GLU A 564 -14.05 -44.11 9.15
C GLU A 564 -12.82 -44.66 8.39
N THR A 565 -12.20 -43.84 7.55
CA THR A 565 -10.99 -44.19 6.78
C THR A 565 -9.70 -43.98 7.56
N LYS A 566 -9.81 -43.57 8.84
CA LYS A 566 -8.71 -43.19 9.72
C LYS A 566 -8.00 -41.89 9.31
N GLU A 567 -8.59 -41.08 8.43
CA GLU A 567 -8.10 -39.73 8.12
C GLU A 567 -8.51 -38.77 9.25
N GLU A 568 -7.56 -37.98 9.73
CA GLU A 568 -7.78 -36.98 10.78
C GLU A 568 -8.17 -35.65 10.14
N TRP A 569 -9.31 -35.12 10.54
CA TRP A 569 -9.86 -33.84 10.08
C TRP A 569 -9.65 -32.78 11.14
N VAL A 570 -9.27 -31.59 10.70
CA VAL A 570 -9.06 -30.39 11.52
C VAL A 570 -10.27 -29.48 11.31
N LEU A 571 -11.03 -29.24 12.38
CA LEU A 571 -12.24 -28.45 12.36
C LEU A 571 -12.13 -27.30 13.36
N LEU A 572 -12.63 -26.13 12.99
CA LEU A 572 -12.72 -24.98 13.90
C LEU A 572 -13.75 -25.31 14.98
N LEU A 573 -13.36 -25.34 16.26
CA LEU A 573 -14.27 -25.57 17.38
C LEU A 573 -14.88 -24.25 17.88
N THR A 574 -14.05 -23.21 17.99
CA THR A 574 -14.48 -21.87 18.39
C THR A 574 -13.92 -20.82 17.43
N ASP A 575 -14.78 -19.95 16.91
CA ASP A 575 -14.38 -18.79 16.12
C ASP A 575 -14.11 -17.61 17.06
N ILE A 576 -12.84 -17.29 17.29
CA ILE A 576 -12.48 -16.13 18.11
C ILE A 576 -12.69 -14.88 17.26
N ARG A 577 -13.55 -13.96 17.73
CA ARG A 577 -13.87 -12.71 17.03
C ARG A 577 -13.66 -11.48 17.88
N ALA A 578 -13.19 -10.39 17.27
CA ALA A 578 -13.11 -9.06 17.90
C ALA A 578 -14.10 -8.04 17.28
N PRO A 579 -15.42 -8.26 17.38
CA PRO A 579 -16.40 -7.36 16.77
C PRO A 579 -16.39 -6.00 17.47
N GLN A 580 -16.36 -4.94 16.67
CA GLN A 580 -16.59 -3.57 17.13
C GLN A 580 -18.09 -3.31 17.19
N PHE A 581 -18.59 -2.61 18.21
CA PHE A 581 -19.99 -2.26 18.41
C PHE A 581 -20.17 -0.78 18.73
N TYR A 582 -21.31 -0.21 18.30
CA TYR A 582 -21.68 1.16 18.65
C TYR A 582 -21.92 1.27 20.17
N PRO A 583 -21.24 2.18 20.89
CA PRO A 583 -21.24 2.19 22.33
C PRO A 583 -22.44 2.97 22.89
N GLU A 584 -23.67 2.48 22.68
CA GLU A 584 -24.92 3.15 23.12
C GLU A 584 -24.91 3.50 24.61
N TYR A 585 -24.27 2.66 25.43
CA TYR A 585 -24.13 2.88 26.87
C TYR A 585 -23.40 4.20 27.21
N MET A 586 -22.60 4.73 26.29
CA MET A 586 -21.89 6.01 26.48
C MET A 586 -22.84 7.18 26.57
N ILE A 587 -24.01 7.13 25.92
CA ILE A 587 -25.01 8.20 25.97
C ILE A 587 -25.45 8.43 27.43
N GLU A 588 -25.69 7.36 28.17
CA GLU A 588 -26.06 7.43 29.58
C GLU A 588 -24.90 7.91 30.45
N ASN A 589 -23.68 7.42 30.18
CA ASN A 589 -22.48 7.85 30.90
C ASN A 589 -22.23 9.36 30.74
N ILE A 590 -22.34 9.87 29.51
CA ILE A 590 -22.20 11.31 29.19
C ILE A 590 -23.28 12.11 29.91
N ARG A 591 -24.54 11.69 29.84
CA ARG A 591 -25.66 12.38 30.51
C ARG A 591 -25.47 12.47 32.02
N LYS A 592 -25.06 11.35 32.64
CA LYS A 592 -24.79 11.28 34.07
C LYS A 592 -23.64 12.21 34.46
N ASP A 593 -22.50 12.11 33.78
CA ASP A 593 -21.33 12.93 34.10
C ASP A 593 -21.56 14.43 33.85
N ALA A 594 -22.38 14.80 32.84
CA ALA A 594 -22.79 16.18 32.62
C ALA A 594 -23.70 16.70 33.74
N THR A 595 -24.68 15.90 34.18
CA THR A 595 -25.60 16.25 35.29
C THR A 595 -24.85 16.41 36.61
N GLU A 596 -23.87 15.53 36.85
CA GLU A 596 -23.00 15.57 38.03
C GLU A 596 -21.88 16.64 37.92
N LYS A 597 -21.83 17.40 36.82
CA LYS A 597 -20.82 18.44 36.53
C LYS A 597 -19.37 17.93 36.54
N LYS A 598 -19.17 16.64 36.21
CA LYS A 598 -17.85 16.03 36.04
C LYS A 598 -17.21 16.38 34.70
N ILE A 599 -18.03 16.68 33.70
CA ILE A 599 -17.62 17.17 32.38
C ILE A 599 -18.32 18.48 32.06
N LYS A 600 -17.71 19.28 31.16
CA LYS A 600 -18.31 20.51 30.66
C LYS A 600 -19.46 20.19 29.68
N PRO A 601 -20.54 20.97 29.65
CA PRO A 601 -21.65 20.76 28.70
C PRO A 601 -21.20 20.73 27.25
N GLU A 602 -20.25 21.58 26.85
CA GLU A 602 -19.74 21.66 25.48
C GLU A 602 -19.00 20.39 25.07
N LEU A 603 -18.25 19.79 26.00
CA LEU A 603 -17.57 18.50 25.79
C LEU A 603 -18.59 17.35 25.66
N ALA A 604 -19.65 17.38 26.47
CA ALA A 604 -20.72 16.39 26.43
C ALA A 604 -21.47 16.44 25.08
N VAL A 605 -21.87 17.64 24.63
CA VAL A 605 -22.51 17.85 23.33
C VAL A 605 -21.60 17.37 22.22
N LYS A 606 -20.31 17.77 22.22
CA LYS A 606 -19.36 17.32 21.19
C LYS A 606 -19.22 15.79 21.13
N HIS A 607 -19.22 15.10 22.27
CA HIS A 607 -19.16 13.63 22.28
C HIS A 607 -20.45 13.03 21.69
N LEU A 608 -21.62 13.58 22.03
CA LEU A 608 -22.89 13.14 21.46
C LEU A 608 -22.95 13.38 19.93
N ASP A 609 -22.50 14.54 19.45
CA ASP A 609 -22.43 14.86 18.01
C ASP A 609 -21.55 13.85 17.25
N LEU A 610 -20.40 13.47 17.83
CA LEU A 610 -19.53 12.47 17.25
C LEU A 610 -20.19 11.08 17.25
N LEU A 611 -20.86 10.71 18.34
CA LEU A 611 -21.60 9.45 18.41
C LEU A 611 -22.76 9.41 17.41
N GLU A 612 -23.44 10.52 17.17
CA GLU A 612 -24.50 10.63 16.15
C GLU A 612 -23.91 10.48 14.74
N MET A 613 -22.81 11.19 14.44
CA MET A 613 -22.13 11.13 13.14
C MET A 613 -21.70 9.71 12.76
N HIS A 614 -21.24 8.92 13.73
CA HIS A 614 -20.79 7.54 13.52
C HIS A 614 -21.92 6.51 13.59
N TYR A 615 -23.13 6.90 14.00
CA TYR A 615 -24.27 5.99 14.11
C TYR A 615 -24.62 5.37 12.75
N ASP A 616 -24.88 6.20 11.73
CA ASP A 616 -25.30 5.71 10.41
C ASP A 616 -24.23 4.84 9.74
N THR A 617 -22.96 5.27 9.83
CA THR A 617 -21.83 4.49 9.30
C THR A 617 -21.78 3.10 9.92
N PHE A 618 -22.04 2.99 11.22
CA PHE A 618 -22.02 1.72 11.92
C PHE A 618 -23.14 0.78 11.43
N PHE A 619 -24.37 1.30 11.27
CA PHE A 619 -25.51 0.49 10.84
C PHE A 619 -25.48 0.13 9.35
N GLU A 620 -24.95 0.98 8.48
CA GLU A 620 -24.75 0.64 7.06
C GLU A 620 -23.78 -0.54 6.89
N ILE A 621 -22.66 -0.53 7.62
CA ILE A 621 -21.68 -1.62 7.61
C ILE A 621 -22.31 -2.90 8.18
N TYR A 622 -23.00 -2.80 9.32
CA TYR A 622 -23.63 -3.95 9.96
C TYR A 622 -24.74 -4.57 9.11
N SER A 623 -25.54 -3.75 8.42
CA SER A 623 -26.56 -4.25 7.49
C SER A 623 -25.97 -5.03 6.32
N THR A 624 -24.71 -4.77 5.95
CA THR A 624 -24.00 -5.49 4.88
C THR A 624 -23.40 -6.80 5.40
N PHE A 625 -22.86 -6.81 6.62
CA PHE A 625 -22.27 -7.99 7.25
C PHE A 625 -23.30 -9.00 7.79
N PHE A 626 -24.48 -8.52 8.19
CA PHE A 626 -25.54 -9.33 8.82
C PHE A 626 -26.78 -9.54 7.92
N LYS A 627 -26.63 -9.44 6.58
CA LYS A 627 -27.56 -10.11 5.66
C LYS A 627 -27.41 -11.62 5.86
N PHE A 628 -28.09 -12.14 6.87
CA PHE A 628 -28.34 -13.55 7.02
C PHE A 628 -29.31 -13.97 5.92
N ASP A 629 -28.77 -14.64 4.89
CA ASP A 629 -29.54 -15.53 4.02
C ASP A 629 -29.83 -16.87 4.73
#